data_AF-K1SXZ7-F1
#
_entry.id   AF-K1SXZ7-F1
#
_cell.length_a   1.000
_cell.length_b   1.000
_cell.length_c   1.000
_cell.angle_alpha   90.00
_cell.angle_beta   90.00
_cell.angle_gamma   90.00
#
_symmetry.space_group_name_H-M   'P 1'
#
loop_
_entity.id
_entity.type
_entity.pdbx_description
1 polymer ?
#
loop_
_entity_poly.entity_id
_entity_poly.type
_entity_poly.pdbx_seq_one_letter_code
_entity_poly.pdbx_strand_id
1 'polypeptide(L)'
;MAARGITTGIDEQRISDMLEGHTYNAELLVAQGKKPVDGTDGYYEYKFDTNFDGKPKLLPDGSVDYWSVHSIESVTAGQVIAVYHPAVSGEDGMSVKGRLVPAKHGREQMPLKGKGFDRMDDEVTYTASMDGKIEMQNDRIV
;
A
#
# COMPACT_ATOMS: atom_id res chain seq x y z
N MET A 1 -28.25 5.76 -27.59
CA MET A 1 -27.26 5.80 -26.50
C MET A 1 -27.87 6.38 -25.21
N ALA A 2 -28.42 7.59 -25.22
CA ALA A 2 -29.10 8.21 -24.06
C ALA A 2 -30.30 7.42 -23.51
N ALA A 3 -31.08 6.76 -24.37
CA ALA A 3 -32.24 5.94 -23.96
C ALA A 3 -31.87 4.70 -23.12
N ARG A 4 -30.58 4.32 -23.05
CA ARG A 4 -30.07 3.24 -22.19
C ARG A 4 -29.26 3.74 -20.98
N GLY A 5 -29.22 5.06 -20.78
CA GLY A 5 -28.56 5.70 -19.64
C GLY A 5 -27.03 5.71 -19.70
N ILE A 6 -26.44 5.60 -20.90
CA ILE A 6 -24.99 5.74 -21.10
C ILE A 6 -24.71 7.23 -21.33
N THR A 7 -23.99 7.86 -20.39
CA THR A 7 -23.78 9.31 -20.36
C THR A 7 -22.31 9.70 -20.36
N THR A 8 -21.38 8.77 -20.10
CA THR A 8 -19.94 9.04 -19.95
C THR A 8 -19.11 7.93 -20.58
N GLY A 9 -17.93 8.30 -21.11
CA GLY A 9 -16.97 7.37 -21.69
C GLY A 9 -17.34 6.86 -23.09
N ILE A 10 -18.13 7.63 -23.84
CA ILE A 10 -18.51 7.33 -25.23
C ILE A 10 -17.34 7.70 -26.15
N ASP A 11 -16.95 6.77 -27.01
CA ASP A 11 -15.93 7.00 -28.02
C ASP A 11 -16.60 7.55 -29.30
N GLU A 12 -16.78 8.87 -29.34
CA GLU A 12 -17.50 9.56 -30.43
C GLU A 12 -16.78 9.44 -31.78
N GLN A 13 -15.44 9.41 -31.79
CA GLN A 13 -14.66 9.22 -33.00
C GLN A 13 -14.92 7.85 -33.61
N ARG A 14 -14.89 6.80 -32.79
CA ARG A 14 -15.10 5.44 -33.26
C ARG A 14 -16.51 5.18 -33.78
N ILE A 15 -17.51 5.92 -33.26
CA ILE A 15 -18.87 5.93 -33.79
C ILE A 15 -18.91 6.61 -35.18
N SER A 16 -18.18 7.73 -35.35
CA SER A 16 -18.08 8.43 -36.62
C SER A 16 -17.39 7.57 -37.68
N ASP A 17 -16.28 6.93 -37.33
CA ASP A 17 -15.53 6.03 -38.21
C ASP A 17 -16.35 4.82 -38.66
N MET A 18 -17.22 4.28 -37.79
CA MET A 18 -18.15 3.21 -38.16
C MET A 18 -19.19 3.67 -39.19
N LEU A 19 -19.73 4.87 -39.01
CA LEU A 19 -20.76 5.43 -39.89
C LEU A 19 -20.19 5.69 -41.29
N GLU A 20 -18.97 6.23 -41.36
CA GLU A 20 -18.25 6.47 -42.62
C GLU A 20 -17.73 5.17 -43.25
N GLY A 21 -17.25 4.22 -42.45
CA GLY A 21 -16.67 2.96 -42.91
C GLY A 21 -17.67 1.85 -43.26
N HIS A 22 -18.99 2.10 -43.14
CA HIS A 22 -20.07 1.14 -43.43
C HIS A 22 -19.87 -0.24 -42.77
N THR A 23 -19.30 -0.26 -41.57
CA THR A 23 -19.04 -1.52 -40.85
C THR A 23 -20.30 -1.90 -40.07
N TYR A 24 -21.07 -2.84 -40.61
CA TYR A 24 -22.28 -3.37 -39.98
C TYR A 24 -22.06 -4.81 -39.49
N ASN A 25 -22.78 -5.23 -38.45
CA ASN A 25 -22.67 -6.55 -37.79
C ASN A 25 -21.36 -6.86 -37.04
N ALA A 26 -20.68 -5.83 -36.51
CA ALA A 26 -19.54 -6.01 -35.62
C ALA A 26 -19.91 -5.65 -34.17
N GLU A 27 -19.54 -6.50 -33.20
CA GLU A 27 -19.60 -6.16 -31.78
C GLU A 27 -18.47 -5.18 -31.46
N LEU A 28 -18.83 -3.90 -31.29
CA LEU A 28 -17.85 -2.84 -31.04
C LEU A 28 -18.00 -2.25 -29.64
N LEU A 29 -16.87 -2.09 -28.95
CA LEU A 29 -16.78 -1.35 -27.70
C LEU A 29 -16.90 0.16 -27.99
N VAL A 30 -18.08 0.72 -27.74
CA VAL A 30 -18.43 2.12 -28.01
C VAL A 30 -18.51 3.00 -26.76
N ALA A 31 -18.49 2.40 -25.57
CA ALA A 31 -18.40 3.11 -24.32
C ALA A 31 -17.65 2.30 -23.25
N GLN A 32 -16.73 2.94 -22.54
CA GLN A 32 -15.97 2.31 -21.45
C GLN A 32 -15.93 3.23 -20.23
N GLY A 33 -16.20 2.66 -19.06
CA GLY A 33 -16.05 3.36 -17.79
C GLY A 33 -14.58 3.40 -17.34
N LYS A 34 -14.20 4.40 -16.55
CA LYS A 34 -12.91 4.43 -15.85
C LYS A 34 -12.97 3.45 -14.69
N LYS A 35 -12.08 2.45 -14.65
CA LYS A 35 -11.98 1.55 -13.48
C LYS A 35 -11.40 2.32 -12.29
N PRO A 36 -11.90 2.09 -11.06
CA PRO A 36 -11.26 2.64 -9.87
C PRO A 36 -9.86 2.06 -9.71
N VAL A 37 -8.95 2.86 -9.18
CA VAL A 37 -7.61 2.44 -8.78
C VAL A 37 -7.58 2.44 -7.27
N ASP A 38 -7.49 1.27 -6.65
CA ASP A 38 -7.39 1.16 -5.20
C ASP A 38 -6.09 1.80 -4.71
N GLY A 39 -6.19 2.53 -3.60
CA GLY A 39 -5.07 3.06 -2.87
C GLY A 39 -4.32 1.97 -2.10
N THR A 40 -3.10 2.29 -1.68
CA THR A 40 -2.24 1.40 -0.91
C THR A 40 -2.15 1.91 0.53
N ASP A 41 -2.35 1.02 1.51
CA ASP A 41 -2.17 1.35 2.92
C ASP A 41 -0.73 1.83 3.18
N GLY A 42 -0.58 2.83 4.04
CA GLY A 42 0.74 3.27 4.50
C GLY A 42 1.40 2.18 5.33
N TYR A 43 2.72 2.12 5.30
CA TYR A 43 3.47 1.09 6.03
C TYR A 43 4.82 1.61 6.53
N TYR A 44 5.34 0.97 7.57
CA TYR A 44 6.68 1.23 8.08
C TYR A 44 7.67 0.25 7.46
N GLU A 45 8.72 0.79 6.86
CA GLU A 45 9.91 0.05 6.49
C GLU A 45 10.91 0.13 7.65
N TYR A 46 11.00 -0.94 8.43
CA TYR A 46 11.98 -1.05 9.50
C TYR A 46 13.35 -1.40 8.94
N LYS A 47 14.38 -0.69 9.39
CA LYS A 47 15.79 -0.93 9.04
C LYS A 47 16.49 -1.84 10.04
N PHE A 48 15.71 -2.52 10.89
CA PHE A 48 16.14 -3.53 11.84
C PHE A 48 15.14 -4.70 11.84
N ASP A 49 15.57 -5.84 12.36
CA ASP A 49 14.78 -7.03 12.52
C ASP A 49 13.72 -6.80 13.59
N THR A 50 12.47 -6.68 13.13
CA THR A 50 11.29 -6.56 13.99
C THR A 50 10.79 -7.90 14.50
N ASN A 51 11.39 -8.99 14.04
CA ASN A 51 10.93 -10.34 14.30
C ASN A 51 11.56 -10.87 15.59
N PHE A 52 11.11 -10.32 16.72
CA PHE A 52 11.28 -10.98 18.02
C PHE A 52 10.14 -11.98 18.27
N ASP A 53 9.72 -12.73 17.25
CA ASP A 53 8.92 -13.93 17.46
C ASP A 53 9.86 -14.98 18.05
N GLY A 54 10.00 -14.97 19.37
CA GLY A 54 10.57 -16.08 20.16
C GLY A 54 9.75 -17.37 20.05
N LYS A 55 8.99 -17.55 18.97
CA LYS A 55 8.34 -18.81 18.61
C LYS A 55 9.40 -19.65 17.92
N PRO A 56 9.91 -20.72 18.56
CA PRO A 56 10.83 -21.59 17.87
C PRO A 56 10.12 -22.17 16.65
N LYS A 57 10.76 -22.09 15.49
CA LYS A 57 10.26 -22.76 14.30
C LYS A 57 10.23 -24.27 14.59
N LEU A 58 9.03 -24.85 14.52
CA LEU A 58 8.90 -26.30 14.45
C LEU A 58 9.47 -26.74 13.10
N LEU A 59 10.55 -27.51 13.11
CA LEU A 59 11.03 -28.19 11.92
C LEU A 59 10.01 -29.29 11.55
N PRO A 60 9.90 -29.66 10.26
CA PRO A 60 8.99 -30.71 9.81
C PRO A 60 9.27 -32.11 10.43
N ASP A 61 10.41 -32.28 11.10
CA ASP A 61 10.78 -33.49 11.86
C ASP A 61 10.36 -33.45 13.34
N GLY A 62 9.74 -32.35 13.81
CA GLY A 62 9.35 -32.16 15.21
C GLY A 62 10.48 -31.66 16.13
N SER A 63 11.67 -31.41 15.61
CA SER A 63 12.77 -30.78 16.33
C SER A 63 12.52 -29.28 16.46
N VAL A 64 12.89 -28.73 17.62
CA VAL A 64 12.74 -27.31 17.95
C VAL A 64 14.13 -26.68 17.85
N ASP A 65 14.34 -25.84 16.83
CA ASP A 65 15.62 -25.17 16.63
C ASP A 65 15.74 -23.96 17.56
N TYR A 66 16.45 -24.12 18.68
CA TYR A 66 16.69 -23.06 19.68
C TYR A 66 17.80 -22.09 19.27
N TRP A 67 18.45 -22.26 18.11
CA TRP A 67 19.62 -21.46 17.72
C TRP A 67 19.29 -20.16 16.96
N SER A 68 18.04 -19.99 16.51
CA SER A 68 17.67 -18.88 15.61
C SER A 68 17.17 -17.60 16.30
N VAL A 69 17.23 -17.50 17.64
CA VAL A 69 16.50 -16.47 18.43
C VAL A 69 17.44 -15.45 19.12
N HIS A 70 18.59 -15.11 18.55
CA HIS A 70 19.52 -14.16 19.19
C HIS A 70 20.13 -13.15 18.20
N SER A 71 19.35 -12.61 17.27
CA SER A 71 19.79 -11.41 16.55
C SER A 71 19.52 -10.19 17.42
N ILE A 72 20.43 -9.89 18.35
CA ILE A 72 20.44 -8.62 19.06
C ILE A 72 20.91 -7.57 18.06
N GLU A 73 19.98 -6.84 17.46
CA GLU A 73 20.35 -5.71 16.63
C GLU A 73 20.70 -4.49 17.48
N SER A 74 21.79 -3.84 17.09
CA SER A 74 22.31 -2.64 17.76
C SER A 74 22.32 -1.48 16.77
N VAL A 75 21.93 -0.31 17.25
CA VAL A 75 21.86 0.93 16.47
C VAL A 75 22.78 1.97 17.09
N THR A 76 23.23 2.91 16.25
CA THR A 76 24.03 4.08 16.66
C THR A 76 23.13 5.31 16.71
N ALA A 77 23.38 6.26 17.60
CA ALA A 77 22.71 7.55 17.65
C ALA A 77 22.77 8.23 16.27
N GLY A 78 21.63 8.66 15.77
CA GLY A 78 21.43 9.23 14.43
C GLY A 78 21.20 8.20 13.31
N GLN A 79 21.31 6.90 13.57
CA GLN A 79 21.01 5.86 12.58
C GLN A 79 19.52 5.81 12.27
N VAL A 80 19.16 5.71 10.99
CA VAL A 80 17.77 5.52 10.58
C VAL A 80 17.30 4.11 10.97
N ILE A 81 16.25 4.03 11.77
CA ILE A 81 15.68 2.77 12.26
C ILE A 81 14.37 2.40 11.57
N ALA A 82 13.61 3.38 11.09
CA ALA A 82 12.38 3.16 10.35
C ALA A 82 12.07 4.33 9.42
N VAL A 83 11.42 4.03 8.30
CA VAL A 83 10.90 5.01 7.36
C VAL A 83 9.42 4.72 7.13
N TYR A 84 8.57 5.72 7.34
CA TYR A 84 7.15 5.65 7.04
C TYR A 84 6.91 5.94 5.56
N HIS A 85 6.20 5.03 4.89
CA HIS A 85 5.69 5.23 3.54
C HIS A 85 4.21 5.61 3.66
N PRO A 86 3.83 6.87 3.36
CA PRO A 86 2.45 7.34 3.48
C PRO A 86 1.47 6.52 2.62
N ALA A 87 0.21 6.51 3.02
CA ALA A 87 -0.81 5.83 2.26
C ALA A 87 -1.07 6.56 0.93
N VAL A 88 -1.26 5.78 -0.12
CA VAL A 88 -1.63 6.31 -1.43
C VAL A 88 -3.15 6.31 -1.51
N SER A 89 -3.73 7.48 -1.78
CA SER A 89 -5.17 7.56 -2.04
C SER A 89 -5.50 6.89 -3.36
N GLY A 90 -6.59 6.12 -3.38
CA GLY A 90 -7.12 5.56 -4.60
C GLY A 90 -7.75 6.63 -5.50
N GLU A 91 -7.86 6.34 -6.78
CA GLU A 91 -8.61 7.17 -7.72
C GLU A 91 -9.98 6.55 -8.00
N ASP A 92 -11.05 7.30 -7.72
CA ASP A 92 -12.40 6.86 -8.04
C ASP A 92 -12.57 6.58 -9.54
N GLY A 93 -13.28 5.50 -9.82
CA GLY A 93 -13.71 5.13 -11.14
C GLY A 93 -15.02 5.81 -11.53
N MET A 94 -15.39 5.67 -12.79
CA MET A 94 -16.65 6.16 -13.33
C MET A 94 -17.26 5.09 -14.23
N SER A 95 -18.46 4.61 -13.89
CA SER A 95 -19.20 3.71 -14.76
C SER A 95 -19.67 4.41 -16.04
N VAL A 96 -19.98 3.65 -17.09
CA VAL A 96 -20.54 4.19 -18.36
C VAL A 96 -21.88 4.91 -18.19
N LYS A 97 -22.56 4.72 -17.05
CA LYS A 97 -23.82 5.38 -16.68
C LYS A 97 -23.62 6.65 -15.85
N GLY A 98 -22.40 7.18 -15.77
CA GLY A 98 -22.10 8.38 -14.98
C GLY A 98 -22.16 8.18 -13.46
N ARG A 99 -22.17 6.94 -12.96
CA ARG A 99 -22.05 6.68 -11.52
C ARG A 99 -20.58 6.56 -11.12
N LEU A 100 -20.18 7.28 -10.08
CA LEU A 100 -18.90 7.11 -9.40
C LEU A 100 -18.79 5.69 -8.83
N VAL A 101 -17.62 5.09 -9.01
CA VAL A 101 -17.24 3.81 -8.41
C VAL A 101 -16.13 4.13 -7.41
N PRO A 102 -16.41 4.12 -6.10
CA PRO A 102 -15.43 4.54 -5.11
C PRO A 102 -14.24 3.60 -5.09
N ALA A 103 -13.03 4.17 -5.07
CA ALA A 103 -11.81 3.43 -4.82
C ALA A 103 -11.59 3.24 -3.31
N LYS A 104 -10.87 2.19 -2.95
CA LYS A 104 -10.38 2.08 -1.57
C LYS A 104 -9.34 3.16 -1.33
N HIS A 105 -9.52 3.94 -0.28
CA HIS A 105 -8.48 4.86 0.17
C HIS A 105 -7.50 4.06 1.04
N GLY A 106 -6.20 4.25 0.81
CA GLY A 106 -5.19 3.69 1.69
C GLY A 106 -5.35 4.25 3.11
N ARG A 107 -5.11 3.41 4.12
CA ARG A 107 -5.16 3.79 5.53
C ARG A 107 -3.78 4.25 5.99
N GLU A 108 -3.73 5.42 6.60
CA GLU A 108 -2.55 5.92 7.32
C GLU A 108 -2.28 5.08 8.57
N GLN A 109 -1.01 4.85 8.88
CA GLN A 109 -0.60 4.22 10.13
C GLN A 109 -0.36 5.26 11.21
N MET A 110 -0.56 4.87 12.46
CA MET A 110 -0.22 5.72 13.60
C MET A 110 1.30 5.91 13.69
N PRO A 111 1.79 7.05 14.22
CA PRO A 111 3.19 7.24 14.54
C PRO A 111 3.73 6.11 15.44
N LEU A 112 4.99 5.71 15.22
CA LEU A 112 5.66 4.72 16.06
C LEU A 112 5.71 5.21 17.51
N LYS A 113 5.53 4.27 18.45
CA LYS A 113 5.53 4.55 19.88
C LYS A 113 6.73 3.83 20.51
N GLY A 114 7.39 4.48 21.46
CA GLY A 114 8.50 3.86 22.17
C GLY A 114 9.49 4.86 22.75
N LYS A 115 10.72 4.41 22.97
CA LYS A 115 11.85 5.19 23.48
C LYS A 115 13.11 4.88 22.68
N GLY A 116 14.14 5.71 22.81
CA GLY A 116 15.43 5.48 22.15
C GLY A 116 15.47 5.89 20.67
N PHE A 117 14.43 6.58 20.19
CA PHE A 117 14.38 7.12 18.84
C PHE A 117 13.61 8.44 18.80
N ASP A 118 13.93 9.25 17.80
CA ASP A 118 13.29 10.52 17.49
C ASP A 118 12.68 10.46 16.09
N ARG A 119 11.61 11.24 15.88
CA ARG A 119 11.02 11.46 14.56
C ARG A 119 11.65 12.73 13.98
N MET A 120 12.16 12.63 12.77
CA MET A 120 12.80 13.74 12.06
C MET A 120 11.75 14.77 11.59
N ASP A 121 12.22 15.96 11.20
CA ASP A 121 11.38 17.06 10.72
C ASP A 121 10.56 16.72 9.46
N ASP A 122 10.99 15.71 8.70
CA ASP A 122 10.28 15.20 7.53
C ASP A 122 9.03 14.38 7.87
N GLU A 123 8.78 14.15 9.16
CA GLU A 123 7.63 13.42 9.69
C GLU A 123 7.54 11.94 9.24
N VAL A 124 8.49 11.44 8.46
CA VAL A 124 8.47 10.08 7.93
C VAL A 124 9.69 9.27 8.35
N THR A 125 10.79 9.92 8.70
CA THR A 125 12.03 9.26 9.08
C THR A 125 12.16 9.19 10.60
N TYR A 126 12.52 8.01 11.11
CA TYR A 126 12.77 7.76 12.53
C TYR A 126 14.24 7.37 12.71
N THR A 127 14.92 8.07 13.62
CA THR A 127 16.35 7.89 13.90
C THR A 127 16.57 7.50 15.36
N ALA A 128 17.58 6.67 15.62
CA ALA A 128 17.94 6.32 16.99
C ALA A 128 18.45 7.56 17.73
N SER A 129 17.96 7.80 18.95
CA SER A 129 18.38 8.93 19.78
C SER A 129 19.66 8.64 20.56
N MET A 130 20.04 7.36 20.67
CA MET A 130 21.15 6.87 21.46
C MET A 130 21.73 5.58 20.86
N ASP A 131 22.98 5.29 21.19
CA ASP A 131 23.60 3.99 20.90
C ASP A 131 22.98 2.92 21.80
N GLY A 132 22.66 1.76 21.25
CA GLY A 132 22.14 0.67 22.06
C GLY A 132 21.50 -0.45 21.28
N LYS A 133 20.89 -1.35 22.04
CA LYS A 133 20.04 -2.42 21.51
C LYS A 133 18.71 -1.85 21.05
N ILE A 134 18.20 -2.32 19.91
CA ILE A 134 16.86 -1.99 19.43
C ILE A 134 16.01 -3.25 19.36
N GLU A 135 14.79 -3.19 19.88
CA GLU A 135 13.82 -4.27 19.75
C GLU A 135 12.39 -3.75 19.53
N MET A 136 11.59 -4.50 18.79
CA MET A 136 10.15 -4.29 18.69
C MET A 136 9.42 -5.20 19.70
N GLN A 137 8.75 -4.63 20.69
CA GLN A 137 7.94 -5.34 21.68
C GLN A 137 6.51 -4.79 21.71
N ASN A 138 5.51 -5.63 21.42
CA ASN A 138 4.08 -5.27 21.47
C ASN A 138 3.76 -3.96 20.72
N ASP A 139 4.19 -3.86 19.45
CA ASP A 139 4.04 -2.67 18.60
C ASP A 139 4.72 -1.40 19.17
N ARG A 140 5.75 -1.57 20.02
CA ARG A 140 6.57 -0.48 20.55
C ARG A 140 8.05 -0.76 20.40
N ILE A 141 8.82 0.27 20.06
CA ILE A 141 10.27 0.19 20.01
C ILE A 141 10.84 0.46 21.42
N VAL A 142 11.74 -0.40 21.88
CA VAL A 142 12.39 -0.35 23.19
C VAL A 142 13.90 -0.43 23.10
#